data_AF-A0A6I6DCP9-F1
#
_entry.id   AF-A0A6I6DCP9-F1
#
_cell.length_a   1.000
_cell.length_b   1.000
_cell.length_c   1.000
_cell.angle_alpha   90.00
_cell.angle_beta   90.00
_cell.angle_gamma   90.00
#
_symmetry.space_group_name_H-M   'P 1'
#
loop_
_entity.id
_entity.type
_entity.pdbx_description
1 polymer ?
#
loop_
_entity_poly.entity_id
_entity_poly.type
_entity_poly.pdbx_seq_one_letter_code
_entity_poly.pdbx_strand_id
1 'polypeptide(L)' 'MLNKIIEAYDNLAIVTTINRSEGLIAVRPTKDTYEEIQDILSNLPFEINFINKP' A
#
# COMPACT_ATOMS: atom_id res chain seq x y z
N MET A 1 -10.17 2.80 2.58
CA MET A 1 -9.90 3.86 1.60
C MET A 1 -8.62 3.61 0.82
N LEU A 2 -7.48 3.30 1.45
CA LEU A 2 -6.27 2.95 0.67
C LEU A 2 -6.49 1.77 -0.28
N ASN A 3 -7.28 0.77 0.12
CA ASN A 3 -7.67 -0.34 -0.77
C ASN A 3 -8.30 0.16 -2.08
N LYS A 4 -9.11 1.23 -2.06
CA LYS A 4 -9.73 1.80 -3.27
C LYS A 4 -8.72 2.47 -4.19
N ILE A 5 -7.63 3.00 -3.63
CA ILE A 5 -6.53 3.57 -4.40
C ILE A 5 -5.84 2.44 -5.16
N ILE A 6 -5.50 1.34 -4.48
CA ILE A 6 -4.86 0.18 -5.12
C ILE A 6 -5.78 -0.50 -6.14
N GLU A 7 -7.09 -0.57 -5.88
CA GLU A 7 -8.09 -1.04 -6.85
C GLU A 7 -8.13 -0.17 -8.12
N ALA A 8 -7.89 1.14 -8.01
CA ALA A 8 -7.85 2.06 -9.15
C ALA A 8 -6.58 1.91 -10.01
N TYR A 9 -5.52 1.33 -9.45
CA TYR A 9 -4.33 0.88 -10.17
C TYR A 9 -4.42 -0.62 -10.46
N ASP A 10 -5.53 -1.11 -11.01
CA ASP A 10 -5.71 -2.49 -11.47
C ASP A 10 -5.31 -3.61 -10.48
N ASN A 11 -5.39 -3.35 -9.17
CA ASN A 11 -5.00 -4.28 -8.11
C ASN A 11 -3.52 -4.71 -8.17
N LEU A 12 -2.59 -3.78 -8.45
CA LEU A 12 -1.13 -4.00 -8.44
C LEU A 12 -0.57 -4.64 -7.15
N ALA A 13 -1.33 -4.58 -6.05
CA ALA A 13 -0.99 -5.24 -4.78
C ALA A 13 -2.24 -5.72 -4.03
N ILE A 14 -2.05 -6.73 -3.17
CA ILE A 14 -3.08 -7.15 -2.21
C ILE A 14 -2.99 -6.27 -0.96
N VAL A 15 -4.13 -5.70 -0.54
CA VAL A 15 -4.23 -4.91 0.68
C VAL A 15 -5.00 -5.67 1.75
N THR A 16 -4.46 -5.73 2.96
CA THR A 16 -5.12 -6.35 4.12
C THR A 16 -5.05 -5.42 5.32
N THR A 17 -6.16 -5.22 6.02
CA THR A 17 -6.15 -4.52 7.30
C THR A 17 -5.60 -5.43 8.38
N ILE A 18 -4.57 -4.99 9.09
CA ILE A 18 -3.97 -5.72 10.22
C ILE A 18 -4.56 -5.21 11.53
N ASN A 19 -4.57 -3.89 11.73
CA ASN A 19 -5.18 -3.26 12.89
C ASN A 19 -5.89 -1.96 12.47
N ARG A 20 -7.22 -1.94 12.58
CA ARG A 20 -8.02 -0.79 12.20
C ARG A 20 -7.87 0.40 13.15
N SER A 21 -7.73 0.17 14.46
CA SER A 21 -7.64 1.28 15.43
C SER A 21 -6.34 2.06 15.31
N GLU A 22 -5.29 1.41 14.83
CA GLU A 22 -3.96 1.99 14.62
C GLU A 22 -3.71 2.42 13.17
N GLY A 23 -4.66 2.16 12.26
CA GLY A 23 -4.47 2.43 10.83
C GLY A 23 -3.45 1.50 10.15
N LEU A 24 -3.14 0.35 10.76
CA LEU A 24 -2.15 -0.59 10.27
C LEU A 24 -2.72 -1.50 9.18
N ILE A 25 -1.98 -1.57 8.09
CA ILE A 25 -2.31 -2.34 6.90
C ILE A 25 -1.07 -3.04 6.37
N ALA A 26 -1.29 -4.13 5.64
CA ALA A 26 -0.26 -4.81 4.88
C ALA A 26 -0.58 -4.66 3.39
N VAL A 27 0.39 -4.13 2.64
CA VAL A 27 0.36 -4.05 1.17
C VAL A 27 1.35 -5.08 0.64
N ARG A 28 0.87 -6.01 -0.18
CA ARG A 28 1.66 -7.12 -0.73
C ARG A 28 1.72 -7.00 -2.25
N PRO A 29 2.72 -6.27 -2.78
CA PRO A 29 3.02 -6.30 -4.19
C PRO A 29 3.69 -7.62 -4.58
N THR A 30 3.82 -7.85 -5.88
CA THR A 30 4.74 -8.86 -6.42
C THR A 30 6.12 -8.24 -6.63
N LYS A 31 7.13 -9.03 -7.01
CA LYS A 31 8.46 -8.49 -7.34
C LYS A 31 8.38 -7.45 -8.46
N ASP A 32 7.53 -7.70 -9.46
CA ASP A 32 7.42 -6.86 -10.65
C ASP A 32 6.64 -5.56 -10.38
N THR A 33 5.78 -5.53 -9.35
CA THR A 33 4.97 -4.34 -8.99
C THR A 33 5.49 -3.59 -7.76
N TYR A 34 6.62 -4.02 -7.18
CA TYR A 34 7.14 -3.43 -5.95
C TYR A 34 7.55 -1.97 -6.11
N GLU A 35 8.33 -1.64 -7.14
CA GLU A 35 8.82 -0.28 -7.38
C GLU A 35 7.65 0.68 -7.65
N GLU A 36 6.71 0.27 -8.50
CA GLU A 36 5.52 1.06 -8.82
C GLU A 36 4.66 1.33 -7.58
N ILE A 37 4.47 0.33 -6.70
CA ILE A 37 3.74 0.51 -5.45
C ILE A 37 4.48 1.45 -4.50
N GLN A 38 5.80 1.39 -4.41
CA GLN A 38 6.59 2.34 -3.63
C GLN A 38 6.40 3.77 -4.14
N ASP A 39 6.42 3.97 -5.45
CA ASP A 39 6.21 5.28 -6.07
C ASP A 39 4.80 5.81 -5.83
N ILE A 40 3.77 4.98 -6.00
CA ILE A 40 2.38 5.36 -5.72
C ILE A 40 2.23 5.78 -4.26
N LEU A 41 2.71 4.95 -3.32
CA LEU A 41 2.55 5.21 -1.88
C LEU A 41 3.30 6.47 -1.45
N SER A 42 4.46 6.75 -2.05
CA SER A 42 5.26 7.94 -1.73
C SER A 42 4.66 9.25 -2.27
N ASN A 43 3.79 9.19 -3.27
CA ASN A 43 3.15 10.36 -3.88
C ASN A 43 1.74 10.65 -3.34
N LEU A 44 1.27 9.90 -2.34
CA LEU A 44 -0.05 10.12 -1.76
C LEU A 44 -0.08 11.45 -0.96
N PRO A 45 -1.23 12.15 -0.94
CA PRO A 45 -1.35 13.47 -0.29
C PRO A 45 -1.40 13.39 1.25
N PHE A 46 -0.92 12.30 1.82
CA PHE A 46 -0.88 12.04 3.26
C PHE A 46 0.35 11.19 3.59
N GLU A 47 0.84 11.33 4.82
CA GLU A 47 2.02 10.63 5.28
C GLU A 47 1.79 9.12 5.40
N ILE A 48 2.75 8.33 4.91
CA ILE A 48 2.77 6.88 5.05
C ILE A 48 4.06 6.47 5.75
N ASN A 49 3.90 5.74 6.85
CA ASN A 49 5.00 5.19 7.62
C ASN A 49 5.17 3.69 7.31
N PHE A 50 6.32 3.32 6.75
CA PHE A 50 6.65 1.93 6.43
C PHE A 50 7.24 1.22 7.64
N ILE A 51 6.52 0.25 8.19
CA ILE A 51 6.88 -0.42 9.45
C ILE A 51 7.83 -1.61 9.24
N ASN A 52 7.84 -2.17 8.02
CA ASN A 52 8.85 -3.13 7.57
C ASN A 52 9.31 -2.70 6.17
N LYS A 53 10.61 -2.43 6.00
CA LYS A 53 11.22 -2.51 4.68
C LYS A 53 11.34 -3.99 4.28
N PRO A 54 11.25 -4.33 2.99
CA PRO A 54 11.52 -5.71 2.54
C PRO A 54 12.91 -6.18 2.99
#